data_AF-A0A368F7A3-F1
#
_entry.id   AF-A0A368F7A3-F1
#
_cell.length_a   1.000
_cell.length_b   1.000
_cell.length_c   1.000
_cell.angle_alpha   90.00
_cell.angle_beta   90.00
_cell.angle_gamma   90.00
#
_symmetry.space_group_name_H-M   'P 1'
#
loop_
_entity.id
_entity.type
_entity.pdbx_description
1 polymer ?
#
loop_
_entity_poly.entity_id
_entity_poly.type
_entity_poly.pdbx_seq_one_letter_code
_entity_poly.pdbx_strand_id
1 'polypeptide(L)'
;MDYSKRRGMISAGTLKGKVANWKHRSGESTVENSWRLQNGNQVGEKITSIEWCPMYSALAVNTGAELTILQEENNIVCLRNRIAAIQSGPSSFTLVNVVSSVSQELKLNFEVKGIHVQEKQLVVWSVDTVMTFDVQSSLATIQSSSFACRAEDIVIHQQTLYCMEGDKINVRTLQGTIRQILSLPEMEGDPVLIHSSRNWLAVATAAGFIRIYSLSSKETRQEYHSKYVVEALDEFHRFSSMKVNISGNRVACTYFATPLKSGDRILVWDAEADLIAYFSFTLGMTDQQQYEAEAELASSQGRPVTAAARFDLALSTCTQLHLGPKRVSEWNFLQMNDFEKDL
;
A
#
# COMPACT_ATOMS: atom_id res chain seq x y z
N MET A 1 4.31 28.38 0.40
CA MET A 1 5.75 28.12 0.23
C MET A 1 6.21 27.47 1.52
N ASP A 2 7.07 26.47 1.43
CA ASP A 2 7.66 25.84 2.61
C ASP A 2 9.08 25.33 2.34
N TYR A 3 9.86 25.10 3.39
CA TYR A 3 11.26 24.70 3.33
C TYR A 3 11.52 23.39 4.08
N SER A 4 12.12 22.43 3.37
CA SER A 4 12.67 21.22 3.98
C SER A 4 14.15 21.40 4.26
N LYS A 5 14.50 21.53 5.54
CA LYS A 5 15.89 21.51 6.01
C LYS A 5 16.61 20.21 5.63
N ARG A 6 15.90 19.08 5.70
CA ARG A 6 16.42 17.75 5.36
C ARG A 6 16.80 17.64 3.88
N ARG A 7 15.94 18.14 2.98
CA ARG A 7 16.20 18.13 1.52
C ARG A 7 17.08 19.30 1.07
N GLY A 8 17.29 20.30 1.93
CA GLY A 8 17.82 21.59 1.50
C GLY A 8 16.98 22.18 0.37
N MET A 9 15.65 22.06 0.45
CA MET A 9 14.75 22.34 -0.67
C MET A 9 13.63 23.29 -0.26
N ILE A 10 13.42 24.33 -1.06
CA ILE A 10 12.29 25.23 -0.96
C ILE A 10 11.26 24.79 -1.98
N SER A 11 9.99 24.72 -1.57
CA SER A 11 8.88 24.43 -2.48
C SER A 11 7.87 25.56 -2.46
N ALA A 12 7.24 25.83 -3.60
CA ALA A 12 6.15 26.79 -3.72
C ALA A 12 5.07 26.28 -4.68
N GLY A 13 3.82 26.38 -4.26
CA GLY A 13 2.65 26.13 -5.11
C GLY A 13 2.28 27.38 -5.91
N THR A 14 1.65 27.19 -7.06
CA THR A 14 1.18 28.27 -7.94
C THR A 14 -0.33 28.21 -8.13
N LEU A 15 -0.91 29.32 -8.59
CA LEU A 15 -2.35 29.42 -8.90
C LEU A 15 -2.80 28.51 -10.06
N LYS A 16 -1.86 27.98 -10.85
CA LYS A 16 -2.11 27.07 -11.98
C LYS A 16 -1.81 25.61 -11.66
N GLY A 17 -1.74 25.25 -10.38
CA GLY A 17 -1.53 23.86 -9.96
C GLY A 17 -0.14 23.31 -10.20
N LYS A 18 0.87 24.16 -10.38
CA LYS A 18 2.27 23.74 -10.46
C LYS A 18 2.98 23.91 -9.13
N VAL A 19 3.72 22.90 -8.69
CA VAL A 19 4.69 22.96 -7.60
C VAL A 19 6.07 23.21 -8.19
N ALA A 20 6.69 24.32 -7.80
CA ALA A 20 8.08 24.63 -8.11
C ALA A 20 8.97 24.27 -6.91
N ASN A 21 10.12 23.66 -7.19
CA ASN A 21 11.08 23.20 -6.19
C ASN A 21 12.45 23.81 -6.47
N TRP A 22 13.10 24.40 -5.47
CA TRP A 22 14.47 24.90 -5.55
C TRP A 22 15.34 24.10 -4.61
N LYS A 23 16.35 23.41 -5.15
CA LYS A 23 17.26 22.58 -4.36
C LYS A 23 18.58 23.32 -4.14
N HIS A 24 19.01 23.36 -2.89
CA HIS A 24 20.29 23.91 -2.49
C HIS A 24 21.43 22.97 -2.90
N ARG A 25 22.48 23.52 -3.50
CA ARG A 25 23.73 22.83 -3.84
C ARG A 25 24.85 23.38 -2.97
N SER A 26 25.43 22.52 -2.15
CA SER A 26 26.64 22.82 -1.39
C SER A 26 27.84 22.91 -2.34
N GLY A 27 28.66 23.96 -2.21
CA GLY A 27 29.92 24.12 -2.95
C GLY A 27 29.96 25.29 -3.94
N GLU A 28 28.88 26.05 -4.09
CA GLU A 28 28.82 27.26 -4.93
C GLU A 28 29.24 28.50 -4.11
N SER A 29 29.98 29.43 -4.75
CA SER A 29 30.59 30.59 -4.08
C SER A 29 29.63 31.74 -3.78
N THR A 30 28.45 31.77 -4.41
CA THR A 30 27.43 32.80 -4.23
C THR A 30 26.08 32.19 -3.89
N VAL A 31 25.31 32.89 -3.04
CA VAL A 31 23.97 32.46 -2.60
C VAL A 31 23.00 32.32 -3.78
N GLU A 32 23.15 33.14 -4.82
CA GLU A 32 22.30 33.08 -6.02
C GLU A 32 22.55 31.81 -6.85
N ASN A 33 23.79 31.31 -6.88
CA ASN A 33 24.14 30.10 -7.61
C ASN A 33 23.90 28.82 -6.78
N SER A 34 23.70 28.96 -5.47
CA SER A 34 23.51 27.81 -4.59
C SER A 34 22.09 27.22 -4.66
N TRP A 35 21.12 27.89 -5.28
CA TRP A 35 19.75 27.39 -5.44
C TRP A 35 19.37 27.17 -6.91
N ARG A 36 19.05 25.93 -7.27
CA ARG A 36 18.62 25.61 -8.65
C ARG A 36 17.17 25.15 -8.68
N LEU A 37 16.38 25.74 -9.57
CA LEU A 37 15.02 25.30 -9.87
C LEU A 37 15.06 23.87 -10.45
N GLN A 38 14.28 22.98 -9.87
CA GLN A 38 14.07 21.60 -10.31
C GLN A 38 12.88 21.52 -11.26
N ASN A 39 12.70 20.36 -11.90
CA ASN A 39 11.49 20.08 -12.65
C ASN A 39 10.27 20.19 -11.72
N GLY A 40 9.26 20.93 -12.17
CA GLY A 40 8.07 21.18 -11.38
C GLY A 40 7.03 20.07 -11.54
N ASN A 41 6.26 19.80 -10.49
CA ASN A 41 5.17 18.83 -10.50
C ASN A 41 3.85 19.53 -10.84
N GLN A 42 3.02 18.92 -11.70
CA GLN A 42 1.68 19.43 -12.00
C GLN A 42 0.66 18.64 -11.18
N VAL A 43 -0.17 19.36 -10.44
CA VAL A 43 -1.14 18.84 -9.45
C VAL A 43 -2.57 19.31 -9.78
N GLY A 44 -2.78 19.74 -11.03
CA GLY A 44 -4.10 20.13 -11.54
C GLY A 44 -4.50 21.58 -11.20
N GLU A 45 -5.12 21.78 -10.04
CA GLU A 45 -5.84 23.01 -9.67
C GLU A 45 -5.04 23.99 -8.81
N LYS A 46 -5.62 25.16 -8.51
CA LYS A 46 -5.01 26.20 -7.66
C LYS A 46 -4.56 25.62 -6.32
N ILE A 47 -3.26 25.70 -6.05
CA ILE A 47 -2.69 25.27 -4.77
C ILE A 47 -3.02 26.30 -3.69
N THR A 48 -3.68 25.86 -2.62
CA THR A 48 -4.10 26.68 -1.47
C THR A 48 -3.06 26.64 -0.35
N SER A 49 -2.44 25.49 -0.10
CA SER A 49 -1.33 25.35 0.85
C SER A 49 -0.37 24.24 0.45
N ILE A 50 0.86 24.34 0.95
CA ILE A 50 1.86 23.27 0.87
C ILE A 50 2.60 23.18 2.20
N GLU A 51 2.99 21.97 2.59
CA GLU A 51 3.76 21.74 3.81
C GLU A 51 4.68 20.53 3.63
N TRP A 52 5.96 20.73 3.90
CA TRP A 52 6.94 19.67 3.98
C TRP A 52 6.74 18.92 5.28
N CYS A 53 6.74 17.60 5.20
CA CYS A 53 6.79 16.79 6.40
C CYS A 53 8.11 17.10 7.15
N PRO A 54 8.06 17.46 8.44
CA PRO A 54 9.29 17.68 9.21
C PRO A 54 10.11 16.39 9.38
N MET A 55 9.43 15.24 9.28
CA MET A 55 10.02 13.92 9.48
C MET A 55 10.47 13.27 8.16
N TYR A 56 9.78 13.51 7.05
CA TYR A 56 10.01 12.82 5.78
C TYR A 56 10.28 13.74 4.62
N SER A 57 10.89 13.16 3.60
CA SER A 57 11.02 13.75 2.28
C SER A 57 9.72 13.70 1.47
N ALA A 58 8.62 14.14 2.08
CA ALA A 58 7.30 14.16 1.47
C ALA A 58 6.73 15.58 1.58
N LEU A 59 6.10 16.05 0.51
CA LEU A 59 5.45 17.35 0.43
C LEU A 59 3.94 17.14 0.28
N ALA A 60 3.17 17.63 1.25
CA ALA A 60 1.73 17.71 1.12
C ALA A 60 1.34 18.94 0.29
N VAL A 61 0.45 18.76 -0.68
CA VAL A 61 -0.06 19.80 -1.58
C VAL A 61 -1.58 19.80 -1.50
N ASN A 62 -2.17 20.90 -1.06
CA ASN A 62 -3.61 21.06 -0.95
C ASN A 62 -4.12 22.00 -2.04
N THR A 63 -5.13 21.58 -2.79
CA THR A 63 -5.83 22.41 -3.81
C THR A 63 -7.20 22.90 -3.34
N GLY A 64 -7.63 22.50 -2.14
CA GLY A 64 -8.98 22.71 -1.61
C GLY A 64 -9.97 21.62 -2.01
N ALA A 65 -9.83 21.07 -3.22
CA ALA A 65 -10.58 19.90 -3.69
C ALA A 65 -9.86 18.57 -3.39
N GLU A 66 -8.51 18.58 -3.38
CA GLU A 66 -7.70 17.39 -3.23
C GLU A 66 -6.45 17.67 -2.37
N LEU A 67 -6.01 16.64 -1.64
CA LEU A 67 -4.73 16.62 -0.94
C LEU A 67 -3.81 15.59 -1.60
N THR A 68 -2.74 16.05 -2.25
CA THR A 68 -1.77 15.19 -2.93
C THR A 68 -0.46 15.14 -2.13
N ILE A 69 0.06 13.94 -1.88
CA ILE A 69 1.38 13.75 -1.25
C ILE A 69 2.41 13.45 -2.33
N LEU A 70 3.36 14.36 -2.52
CA LEU A 70 4.49 14.19 -3.42
C LEU A 70 5.67 13.60 -2.64
N GLN A 71 6.04 12.37 -2.97
CA GLN A 71 7.19 11.68 -2.40
C GLN A 71 8.12 11.25 -3.52
N GLU A 72 9.42 11.50 -3.35
CA GLU A 72 10.40 11.38 -4.45
C GLU A 72 11.12 10.03 -4.49
N GLU A 73 10.90 9.12 -3.53
CA GLU A 73 11.67 7.86 -3.41
C GLU A 73 10.79 6.68 -2.94
N ASN A 74 11.09 5.49 -3.47
CA ASN A 74 10.67 4.15 -3.04
C ASN A 74 11.07 3.89 -1.57
N ASN A 75 10.47 4.61 -0.63
CA ASN A 75 10.72 4.40 0.78
C ASN A 75 9.81 3.27 1.23
N ILE A 76 10.39 2.22 1.83
CA ILE A 76 9.57 1.23 2.51
C ILE A 76 8.95 1.93 3.72
N VAL A 77 7.62 2.09 3.65
CA VAL A 77 6.79 2.61 4.74
C VAL A 77 5.90 1.47 5.19
N CYS A 78 6.11 1.01 6.42
CA CYS A 78 5.26 0.00 7.06
C CYS A 78 4.64 0.63 8.29
N LEU A 79 3.31 0.78 8.33
CA LEU A 79 2.57 1.15 9.53
C LEU A 79 1.82 -0.08 10.03
N ARG A 80 2.08 -0.48 11.27
CA ARG A 80 1.29 -1.53 11.91
C ARG A 80 1.06 -1.22 13.39
N ASN A 81 -0.20 -1.34 13.81
CA ASN A 81 -0.65 -0.93 15.13
C ASN A 81 -0.27 0.53 15.41
N ARG A 82 0.67 0.75 16.33
CA ARG A 82 1.13 2.09 16.73
C ARG A 82 2.51 2.44 16.18
N ILE A 83 3.16 1.54 15.42
CA ILE A 83 4.55 1.71 14.99
C ILE A 83 4.59 1.86 13.47
N ALA A 84 5.15 2.97 13.01
CA ALA A 84 5.55 3.17 11.64
C ALA A 84 7.07 2.93 11.51
N ALA A 85 7.50 2.21 10.49
CA ALA A 85 8.89 2.16 10.06
C ALA A 85 9.00 2.88 8.72
N ILE A 86 9.86 3.88 8.65
CA ILE A 86 10.12 4.63 7.42
C ILE A 86 11.59 4.51 7.09
N GLN A 87 11.87 3.96 5.92
CA GLN A 87 13.24 3.86 5.43
C GLN A 87 13.85 5.25 5.29
N SER A 88 14.98 5.45 5.96
CA SER A 88 15.72 6.72 5.98
C SER A 88 17.02 6.65 5.16
N GLY A 89 17.43 5.43 4.77
CA GLY A 89 18.53 5.14 3.86
C GLY A 89 18.56 3.66 3.49
N PRO A 90 19.51 3.22 2.64
CA PRO A 90 19.59 1.82 2.19
C PRO A 90 19.72 0.81 3.34
N SER A 91 20.30 1.23 4.47
CA SER A 91 20.57 0.39 5.64
C SER A 91 20.02 0.98 6.94
N SER A 92 19.01 1.87 6.86
CA SER A 92 18.45 2.49 8.07
C SER A 92 16.97 2.80 7.97
N PHE A 93 16.29 2.69 9.11
CA PHE A 93 14.89 3.07 9.29
C PHE A 93 14.76 4.05 10.45
N THR A 94 13.79 4.95 10.34
CA THR A 94 13.24 5.67 11.48
C THR A 94 11.97 4.93 11.91
N LEU A 95 11.97 4.40 13.13
CA LEU A 95 10.78 3.88 13.78
C LEU A 95 10.07 5.02 14.49
N VAL A 96 8.76 5.12 14.33
CA VAL A 96 7.92 6.16 14.95
C VAL A 96 6.74 5.51 15.62
N ASN A 97 6.52 5.82 16.89
CA ASN A 97 5.28 5.51 17.57
C ASN A 97 4.29 6.63 17.27
N VAL A 98 3.27 6.36 16.46
CA VAL A 98 2.33 7.39 15.98
C VAL A 98 1.42 7.94 17.08
N VAL A 99 1.33 7.24 18.23
CA VAL A 99 0.51 7.67 19.37
C VAL A 99 1.31 8.53 20.35
N SER A 100 2.54 8.11 20.68
CA SER A 100 3.38 8.85 21.64
C SER A 100 4.31 9.87 20.98
N SER A 101 4.38 9.90 19.65
CA SER A 101 5.30 10.72 18.86
C SER A 101 6.79 10.47 19.18
N VAL A 102 7.10 9.36 19.86
CA VAL A 102 8.49 8.91 20.08
C VAL A 102 9.03 8.39 18.76
N SER A 103 10.32 8.65 18.48
CA SER A 103 11.00 8.10 17.31
C SER A 103 12.38 7.58 17.68
N GLN A 104 12.83 6.55 16.97
CA GLN A 104 14.14 5.94 17.14
C GLN A 104 14.70 5.47 15.81
N GLU A 105 16.01 5.66 15.61
CA GLU A 105 16.71 5.16 14.44
C GLU A 105 17.10 3.70 14.63
N LEU A 106 16.77 2.87 13.65
CA LEU A 106 17.26 1.50 13.48
C LEU A 106 18.34 1.52 12.39
N LYS A 107 19.58 1.26 12.77
CA LYS A 107 20.71 1.11 11.83
C LYS A 107 21.05 -0.35 11.63
N LEU A 108 21.26 -0.73 10.38
CA LEU A 108 21.58 -2.08 9.95
C LEU A 108 22.94 -2.07 9.25
N ASN A 109 23.53 -3.26 9.14
CA ASN A 109 24.83 -3.48 8.51
C ASN A 109 24.73 -4.03 7.07
N PHE A 110 23.52 -4.02 6.47
CA PHE A 110 23.27 -4.49 5.11
C PHE A 110 22.24 -3.60 4.40
N GLU A 111 22.19 -3.70 3.07
CA GLU A 111 21.16 -3.05 2.25
C GLU A 111 19.83 -3.80 2.34
N VAL A 112 18.79 -3.07 2.71
CA VAL A 112 17.50 -3.65 3.09
C VAL A 112 16.62 -3.83 1.86
N LYS A 113 16.11 -5.04 1.71
CA LYS A 113 15.08 -5.39 0.73
C LYS A 113 13.67 -5.16 1.29
N GLY A 114 13.46 -5.40 2.57
CA GLY A 114 12.15 -5.27 3.20
C GLY A 114 12.18 -5.17 4.73
N ILE A 115 11.08 -4.68 5.29
CA ILE A 115 10.80 -4.65 6.73
C ILE A 115 9.33 -5.02 6.97
N HIS A 116 9.06 -5.76 8.03
CA HIS A 116 7.71 -6.02 8.52
C HIS A 116 7.66 -5.85 10.04
N VAL A 117 6.72 -5.02 10.50
CA VAL A 117 6.64 -4.56 11.89
C VAL A 117 5.40 -5.16 12.58
N GLN A 118 5.55 -5.53 13.84
CA GLN A 118 4.48 -5.76 14.82
C GLN A 118 4.74 -4.93 16.08
N GLU A 119 3.79 -4.96 17.01
CA GLU A 119 3.85 -4.14 18.24
C GLU A 119 5.09 -4.40 19.10
N LYS A 120 5.54 -5.65 19.20
CA LYS A 120 6.65 -6.05 20.08
C LYS A 120 7.86 -6.58 19.32
N GLN A 121 7.74 -6.77 18.01
CA GLN A 121 8.78 -7.41 17.20
C GLN A 121 8.77 -6.84 15.80
N LEU A 122 9.93 -6.84 15.15
CA LEU A 122 10.05 -6.55 13.73
C LEU A 122 11.06 -7.49 13.08
N VAL A 123 10.93 -7.63 11.76
CA VAL A 123 11.87 -8.38 10.93
C VAL A 123 12.32 -7.48 9.79
N VAL A 124 13.61 -7.53 9.47
CA VAL A 124 14.24 -6.87 8.33
C VAL A 124 15.03 -7.89 7.55
N TRP A 125 15.07 -7.76 6.23
CA TRP A 125 15.77 -8.72 5.38
C TRP A 125 16.46 -8.06 4.20
N SER A 126 17.52 -8.72 3.73
CA SER A 126 18.27 -8.42 2.51
C SER A 126 17.97 -9.48 1.44
N VAL A 127 18.87 -9.60 0.46
CA VAL A 127 18.85 -10.67 -0.55
C VAL A 127 19.09 -12.05 0.06
N ASP A 128 19.86 -12.15 1.15
CA ASP A 128 20.32 -13.43 1.71
C ASP A 128 20.32 -13.52 3.24
N THR A 129 19.95 -12.44 3.93
CA THR A 129 20.02 -12.35 5.40
C THR A 129 18.69 -11.86 5.95
N VAL A 130 18.25 -12.49 7.05
CA VAL A 130 17.08 -12.08 7.82
C VAL A 130 17.51 -11.78 9.25
N MET A 131 17.10 -10.62 9.78
CA MET A 131 17.30 -10.25 11.18
C MET A 131 15.96 -9.98 11.85
N THR A 132 15.81 -10.49 13.07
CA THR A 132 14.64 -10.21 13.92
C THR A 132 15.06 -9.36 15.10
N PHE A 133 14.14 -8.49 15.53
CA PHE A 133 14.35 -7.59 16.65
C PHE A 133 13.13 -7.61 17.57
N ASP A 134 13.38 -7.60 18.88
CA ASP A 134 12.39 -7.23 19.87
C ASP A 134 12.32 -5.70 19.98
N VAL A 135 11.10 -5.18 19.99
CA VAL A 135 10.81 -3.74 20.04
C VAL A 135 10.26 -3.41 21.42
N GLN A 136 11.00 -2.57 22.15
CA GLN A 136 10.57 -2.08 23.45
C GLN A 136 9.52 -0.97 23.33
N SER A 137 8.82 -0.66 24.43
CA SER A 137 7.86 0.44 24.48
C SER A 137 8.45 1.81 24.12
N SER A 138 9.76 1.98 24.32
CA SER A 138 10.54 3.17 23.92
C SER A 138 10.91 3.21 22.43
N LEU A 139 10.53 2.18 21.66
CA LEU A 139 11.01 1.85 20.31
C LEU A 139 12.46 1.35 20.25
N ALA A 140 13.10 1.12 21.40
CA ALA A 140 14.44 0.53 21.42
C ALA A 140 14.38 -0.87 20.84
N THR A 141 15.22 -1.11 19.84
CA THR A 141 15.32 -2.37 19.13
C THR A 141 16.49 -3.18 19.68
N ILE A 142 16.21 -4.41 20.09
CA ILE A 142 17.23 -5.37 20.51
C ILE A 142 17.22 -6.49 19.48
N GLN A 143 18.36 -6.70 18.81
CA GLN A 143 18.47 -7.80 17.84
C GLN A 143 18.32 -9.14 18.56
N SER A 144 17.33 -9.93 18.15
CA SER A 144 17.02 -11.23 18.74
C SER A 144 17.71 -12.36 17.98
N SER A 145 17.81 -12.27 16.65
CA SER A 145 18.47 -13.28 15.81
C SER A 145 18.95 -12.71 14.47
N SER A 146 19.85 -13.46 13.80
CA SER A 146 20.24 -13.26 12.42
C SER A 146 20.51 -14.62 11.78
N PHE A 147 20.01 -14.86 10.56
CA PHE A 147 20.22 -16.11 9.84
C PHE A 147 20.19 -15.91 8.31
N ALA A 148 20.84 -16.82 7.59
CA ALA A 148 20.85 -16.81 6.13
C ALA A 148 19.51 -17.32 5.57
N CYS A 149 18.85 -16.54 4.73
CA CYS A 149 17.60 -16.87 4.07
C CYS A 149 17.38 -15.96 2.87
N ARG A 150 17.13 -16.54 1.68
CA ARG A 150 16.87 -15.80 0.44
C ARG A 150 15.37 -15.60 0.22
N ALA A 151 14.76 -14.75 1.04
CA ALA A 151 13.32 -14.49 0.96
C ALA A 151 12.99 -13.37 -0.04
N GLU A 152 11.87 -13.55 -0.73
CA GLU A 152 11.24 -12.52 -1.57
C GLU A 152 10.48 -11.51 -0.73
N ASP A 153 9.69 -12.02 0.21
CA ASP A 153 8.92 -11.24 1.18
C ASP A 153 8.82 -12.01 2.50
N ILE A 154 8.64 -11.29 3.61
CA ILE A 154 8.54 -11.87 4.95
C ILE A 154 7.43 -11.20 5.75
N VAL A 155 6.53 -12.04 6.28
CA VAL A 155 5.58 -11.66 7.31
C VAL A 155 6.03 -12.23 8.66
N ILE A 156 6.06 -11.40 9.70
CA ILE A 156 6.13 -11.87 11.09
C ILE A 156 4.73 -11.87 11.70
N HIS A 157 4.35 -12.97 12.33
CA HIS A 157 3.16 -13.08 13.17
C HIS A 157 3.47 -13.82 14.47
N GLN A 158 3.29 -13.11 15.59
CA GLN A 158 3.72 -13.60 16.90
C GLN A 158 5.19 -14.02 16.83
N GLN A 159 5.53 -15.25 17.24
CA GLN A 159 6.91 -15.79 17.23
C GLN A 159 7.26 -16.58 15.95
N THR A 160 6.52 -16.34 14.87
CA THR A 160 6.62 -17.11 13.62
C THR A 160 6.87 -16.20 12.44
N LEU A 161 7.82 -16.59 11.58
CA LEU A 161 8.11 -15.93 10.31
C LEU A 161 7.53 -16.75 9.16
N TYR A 162 6.93 -16.07 8.19
CA TYR A 162 6.45 -16.63 6.94
C TYR A 162 7.29 -16.03 5.83
N CYS A 163 8.24 -16.80 5.31
CA CYS A 163 9.18 -16.33 4.30
C CYS A 163 8.80 -16.93 2.95
N MET A 164 8.47 -16.08 1.99
CA MET A 164 8.25 -16.49 0.60
C MET A 164 9.59 -16.73 -0.08
N GLU A 165 9.83 -17.93 -0.60
CA GLU A 165 11.10 -18.38 -1.16
C GLU A 165 10.86 -19.17 -2.44
N GLY A 166 10.88 -18.49 -3.59
CA GLY A 166 10.62 -19.10 -4.89
C GLY A 166 9.27 -19.80 -4.91
N ASP A 167 9.28 -21.13 -4.94
CA ASP A 167 8.12 -22.00 -5.14
C ASP A 167 7.27 -22.28 -3.89
N LYS A 168 7.67 -21.76 -2.72
CA LYS A 168 7.03 -22.10 -1.44
C LYS A 168 7.11 -20.99 -0.42
N ILE A 169 6.36 -21.17 0.66
CA ILE A 169 6.46 -20.33 1.86
C ILE A 169 6.95 -21.19 3.03
N ASN A 170 8.12 -20.87 3.54
CA ASN A 170 8.68 -21.53 4.72
C ASN A 170 8.21 -20.82 5.99
N VAL A 171 7.57 -21.57 6.89
CA VAL A 171 7.15 -21.13 8.22
C VAL A 171 8.28 -21.41 9.20
N ARG A 172 8.87 -20.37 9.78
CA ARG A 172 10.06 -20.47 10.64
C ARG A 172 9.82 -19.93 12.05
N THR A 173 10.66 -20.38 12.98
CA THR A 173 10.90 -19.67 14.24
C THR A 173 11.60 -18.34 13.99
N LEU A 174 11.62 -17.46 15.00
CA LEU A 174 12.46 -16.26 14.96
C LEU A 174 13.95 -16.57 14.81
N GLN A 175 14.42 -17.75 15.25
CA GLN A 175 15.81 -18.21 15.09
C GLN A 175 16.10 -18.78 13.69
N GLY A 176 15.11 -18.84 12.79
CA GLY A 176 15.29 -19.31 11.42
C GLY A 176 15.08 -20.82 11.22
N THR A 177 14.62 -21.56 12.24
CA THR A 177 14.31 -22.99 12.11
C THR A 177 13.00 -23.19 11.37
N ILE A 178 13.00 -23.94 10.26
CA ILE A 178 11.78 -24.29 9.52
C ILE A 178 10.92 -25.25 10.34
N ARG A 179 9.67 -24.85 10.60
CA ARG A 179 8.65 -25.65 11.31
C ARG A 179 7.67 -26.32 10.35
N GLN A 180 7.34 -25.63 9.27
CA GLN A 180 6.37 -26.08 8.28
C GLN A 180 6.71 -25.46 6.93
N ILE A 181 6.35 -26.15 5.85
CA ILE A 181 6.45 -25.66 4.48
C ILE A 181 5.03 -25.59 3.92
N LEU A 182 4.63 -24.42 3.43
CA LEU A 182 3.40 -24.25 2.67
C LEU A 182 3.73 -24.39 1.19
N SER A 183 3.47 -25.57 0.64
CA SER A 183 3.62 -25.85 -0.78
C SER A 183 2.34 -25.52 -1.54
N LEU A 184 2.50 -24.93 -2.73
CA LEU A 184 1.39 -24.63 -3.63
C LEU A 184 1.32 -25.70 -4.74
N PRO A 185 0.12 -26.03 -5.25
CA PRO A 185 -0.04 -26.89 -6.41
C PRO A 185 0.64 -26.27 -7.63
N GLU A 186 1.25 -27.12 -8.45
CA GLU A 186 1.94 -26.70 -9.68
C GLU A 186 1.03 -25.88 -10.60
N MET A 187 -0.26 -26.23 -10.70
CA MET A 187 -1.26 -25.50 -11.51
C MET A 187 -1.54 -24.07 -11.02
N GLU A 188 -1.28 -23.77 -9.75
CA GLU A 188 -1.43 -22.41 -9.22
C GLU A 188 -0.17 -21.56 -9.45
N GLY A 189 0.97 -22.21 -9.73
CA GLY A 189 2.27 -21.57 -9.87
C GLY A 189 2.84 -21.06 -8.54
N ASP A 190 3.97 -20.34 -8.65
CA ASP A 190 4.73 -19.88 -7.49
C ASP A 190 4.01 -18.76 -6.72
N PRO A 191 4.19 -18.66 -5.39
CA PRO A 191 3.72 -17.51 -4.62
C PRO A 191 4.47 -16.24 -5.05
N VAL A 192 3.74 -15.15 -5.30
CA VAL A 192 4.31 -13.87 -5.78
C VAL A 192 4.03 -12.69 -4.85
N LEU A 193 2.97 -12.77 -4.04
CA LEU A 193 2.65 -11.76 -3.02
C LEU A 193 2.14 -12.45 -1.76
N ILE A 194 2.51 -11.91 -0.60
CA ILE A 194 1.93 -12.28 0.68
C ILE A 194 1.43 -11.04 1.41
N HIS A 195 0.33 -11.19 2.14
CA HIS A 195 -0.17 -10.14 3.02
C HIS A 195 -0.77 -10.74 4.27
N SER A 196 -0.52 -10.15 5.44
CA SER A 196 -1.16 -10.57 6.67
C SER A 196 -2.06 -9.51 7.26
N SER A 197 -3.18 -9.93 7.84
CA SER A 197 -4.04 -9.11 8.68
C SER A 197 -4.51 -9.92 9.88
N ARG A 198 -4.27 -9.42 11.10
CA ARG A 198 -4.53 -10.15 12.36
C ARG A 198 -4.00 -11.58 12.32
N ASN A 199 -4.89 -12.57 12.24
CA ASN A 199 -4.56 -13.99 12.24
C ASN A 199 -4.71 -14.64 10.86
N TRP A 200 -4.62 -13.84 9.80
CA TRP A 200 -4.81 -14.31 8.43
C TRP A 200 -3.60 -13.97 7.59
N LEU A 201 -3.22 -14.90 6.72
CA LEU A 201 -2.21 -14.72 5.68
C LEU A 201 -2.87 -15.00 4.34
N ALA A 202 -2.95 -13.99 3.48
CA ALA A 202 -3.29 -14.18 2.09
C ALA A 202 -2.03 -14.36 1.25
N VAL A 203 -2.12 -15.23 0.24
CA VAL A 203 -1.07 -15.54 -0.71
C VAL A 203 -1.64 -15.42 -2.11
N ALA A 204 -1.01 -14.63 -2.97
CA ALA A 204 -1.31 -14.54 -4.39
C ALA A 204 -0.25 -15.30 -5.18
N THR A 205 -0.66 -15.98 -6.25
CA THR A 205 0.24 -16.83 -7.05
C THR A 205 0.49 -16.28 -8.45
N ALA A 206 1.54 -16.76 -9.10
CA ALA A 206 1.93 -16.34 -10.45
C ALA A 206 0.85 -16.65 -11.50
N ALA A 207 0.10 -17.75 -11.35
CA ALA A 207 -0.99 -18.09 -12.26
C ALA A 207 -2.30 -17.34 -11.94
N GLY A 208 -2.33 -16.46 -10.94
CA GLY A 208 -3.52 -15.67 -10.63
C GLY A 208 -4.49 -16.34 -9.64
N PHE A 209 -4.00 -17.24 -8.79
CA PHE A 209 -4.78 -17.77 -7.67
C PHE A 209 -4.57 -16.93 -6.41
N ILE A 210 -5.58 -16.92 -5.54
CA ILE A 210 -5.50 -16.37 -4.19
C ILE A 210 -5.86 -17.45 -3.18
N ARG A 211 -5.08 -17.54 -2.10
CA ARG A 211 -5.31 -18.41 -0.95
C ARG A 211 -5.36 -17.60 0.33
N ILE A 212 -6.10 -18.11 1.32
CA ILE A 212 -6.13 -17.57 2.68
C ILE A 212 -5.77 -18.69 3.66
N TYR A 213 -4.83 -18.40 4.55
CA TYR A 213 -4.39 -19.28 5.62
C TYR A 213 -4.74 -18.69 6.99
N SER A 214 -5.16 -19.55 7.91
CA SER A 214 -5.32 -19.22 9.32
C SER A 214 -3.99 -19.33 10.06
N LEU A 215 -3.64 -18.28 10.80
CA LEU A 215 -2.47 -18.17 11.67
C LEU A 215 -2.83 -18.36 13.15
N SER A 216 -4.08 -18.71 13.44
CA SER A 216 -4.59 -18.85 14.81
C SER A 216 -4.18 -20.17 15.48
N SER A 217 -3.79 -21.16 14.68
CA SER A 217 -3.50 -22.52 15.13
C SER A 217 -2.00 -22.78 15.20
N LYS A 218 -1.59 -23.86 15.89
CA LYS A 218 -0.19 -24.29 15.98
C LYS A 218 0.41 -24.58 14.60
N GLU A 219 -0.42 -25.06 13.67
CA GLU A 219 -0.06 -25.30 12.28
C GLU A 219 -0.82 -24.34 11.37
N THR A 220 -0.13 -23.76 10.39
CA THR A 220 -0.77 -22.88 9.43
C THR A 220 -1.55 -23.72 8.44
N ARG A 221 -2.85 -23.45 8.29
CA ARG A 221 -3.74 -24.23 7.42
C ARG A 221 -4.51 -23.30 6.50
N GLN A 222 -4.71 -23.75 5.28
CA GLN A 222 -5.57 -23.07 4.32
C GLN A 222 -7.01 -23.13 4.84
N GLU A 223 -7.68 -21.98 4.86
CA GLU A 223 -9.03 -21.82 5.43
C GLU A 223 -10.11 -22.06 4.36
N TYR A 224 -9.92 -21.46 3.18
CA TYR A 224 -10.86 -21.52 2.05
C TYR A 224 -10.21 -22.17 0.84
N HIS A 225 -11.02 -22.70 -0.07
CA HIS A 225 -10.54 -23.16 -1.37
C HIS A 225 -9.85 -22.01 -2.12
N SER A 226 -8.79 -22.30 -2.87
CA SER A 226 -8.11 -21.29 -3.68
C SER A 226 -9.07 -20.71 -4.72
N LYS A 227 -9.02 -19.40 -4.96
CA LYS A 227 -9.81 -18.76 -6.02
C LYS A 227 -8.92 -18.33 -7.17
N TYR A 228 -9.29 -18.77 -8.38
CA TYR A 228 -8.68 -18.31 -9.62
C TYR A 228 -9.32 -16.99 -10.03
N VAL A 229 -8.68 -15.86 -9.72
CA VAL A 229 -9.34 -14.54 -9.92
C VAL A 229 -9.29 -14.04 -11.36
N VAL A 230 -8.47 -14.66 -12.20
CA VAL A 230 -8.32 -14.29 -13.60
C VAL A 230 -9.59 -14.62 -14.40
N GLU A 231 -10.46 -15.52 -13.92
CA GLU A 231 -11.75 -15.80 -14.55
C GLU A 231 -12.66 -14.57 -14.66
N ALA A 232 -12.47 -13.58 -13.78
CA ALA A 232 -13.23 -12.33 -13.75
C ALA A 232 -12.58 -11.21 -14.60
N LEU A 233 -11.50 -11.51 -15.33
CA LEU A 233 -10.67 -10.55 -16.04
C LEU A 233 -10.52 -10.90 -17.52
N ASP A 234 -10.54 -9.87 -18.37
CA ASP A 234 -10.26 -10.02 -19.81
C ASP A 234 -8.75 -10.17 -20.08
N GLU A 235 -7.94 -9.44 -19.32
CA GLU A 235 -6.48 -9.41 -19.42
C GLU A 235 -5.86 -9.51 -18.02
N PHE A 236 -4.89 -10.40 -17.85
CA PHE A 236 -4.09 -10.51 -16.63
C PHE A 236 -2.63 -10.85 -16.96
N HIS A 237 -1.71 -10.07 -16.42
CA HIS A 237 -0.28 -10.33 -16.52
C HIS A 237 0.31 -10.75 -15.18
N ARG A 238 0.05 -9.98 -14.11
CA ARG A 238 0.50 -10.28 -12.75
C ARG A 238 -0.25 -9.43 -11.73
N PHE A 239 -0.23 -9.87 -10.47
CA PHE A 239 -0.66 -9.02 -9.37
C PHE A 239 0.25 -7.80 -9.20
N SER A 240 -0.35 -6.70 -8.77
CA SER A 240 0.30 -5.45 -8.38
C SER A 240 0.29 -5.29 -6.85
N SER A 241 -0.87 -5.50 -6.23
CA SER A 241 -1.05 -5.43 -4.78
C SER A 241 -2.20 -6.33 -4.31
N MET A 242 -2.15 -6.76 -3.06
CA MET A 242 -3.16 -7.59 -2.42
C MET A 242 -3.28 -7.26 -0.92
N LYS A 243 -4.51 -7.18 -0.41
CA LYS A 243 -4.83 -6.96 1.01
C LYS A 243 -5.96 -7.88 1.46
N VAL A 244 -5.73 -8.61 2.55
CA VAL A 244 -6.78 -9.39 3.24
C VAL A 244 -7.39 -8.56 4.36
N ASN A 245 -8.71 -8.62 4.51
CA ASN A 245 -9.43 -7.93 5.57
C ASN A 245 -9.14 -8.54 6.95
N ILE A 246 -9.61 -7.87 8.01
CA ILE A 246 -9.37 -8.31 9.40
C ILE A 246 -10.04 -9.65 9.74
N SER A 247 -11.17 -9.95 9.08
CA SER A 247 -11.96 -11.16 9.30
C SER A 247 -11.43 -12.36 8.52
N GLY A 248 -10.53 -12.14 7.56
CA GLY A 248 -9.92 -13.22 6.79
C GLY A 248 -10.83 -13.86 5.74
N ASN A 249 -11.93 -13.22 5.39
CA ASN A 249 -12.90 -13.74 4.43
C ASN A 249 -13.00 -12.89 3.15
N ARG A 250 -12.29 -11.76 3.08
CA ARG A 250 -12.23 -10.94 1.87
C ARG A 250 -10.80 -10.58 1.51
N VAL A 251 -10.48 -10.65 0.22
CA VAL A 251 -9.19 -10.22 -0.33
C VAL A 251 -9.42 -9.22 -1.45
N ALA A 252 -8.90 -8.00 -1.28
CA ALA A 252 -8.85 -6.98 -2.31
C ALA A 252 -7.53 -7.07 -3.07
N CYS A 253 -7.54 -6.98 -4.40
CA CYS A 253 -6.31 -6.96 -5.19
C CYS A 253 -6.39 -6.06 -6.42
N THR A 254 -5.22 -5.62 -6.86
CA THR A 254 -5.01 -4.91 -8.12
C THR A 254 -3.95 -5.66 -8.93
N TYR A 255 -3.94 -5.44 -10.24
CA TYR A 255 -3.13 -6.20 -11.17
C TYR A 255 -2.61 -5.33 -12.30
N PHE A 256 -1.65 -5.88 -13.06
CA PHE A 256 -1.28 -5.40 -14.37
C PHE A 256 -2.00 -6.25 -15.41
N ALA A 257 -2.71 -5.60 -16.34
CA ALA A 257 -3.39 -6.26 -17.46
C ALA A 257 -2.36 -6.78 -18.48
N THR A 258 -1.32 -5.96 -18.75
CA THR A 258 -0.18 -6.31 -19.60
C THR A 258 1.12 -5.83 -18.94
N PRO A 259 2.32 -6.18 -19.45
CA PRO A 259 3.59 -5.70 -18.87
C PRO A 259 3.72 -4.18 -18.76
N LEU A 260 2.96 -3.41 -19.56
CA LEU A 260 3.03 -1.95 -19.62
C LEU A 260 1.74 -1.25 -19.16
N LYS A 261 0.67 -2.01 -18.86
CA LYS A 261 -0.66 -1.46 -18.56
C LYS A 261 -1.17 -1.99 -17.24
N SER A 262 -1.43 -1.08 -16.30
CA SER A 262 -2.17 -1.41 -15.07
C SER A 262 -3.59 -1.84 -15.40
N GLY A 263 -4.12 -2.80 -14.65
CA GLY A 263 -5.54 -3.12 -14.68
C GLY A 263 -6.36 -1.91 -14.23
N ASP A 264 -7.54 -1.77 -14.82
CA ASP A 264 -8.46 -0.68 -14.49
C ASP A 264 -9.49 -1.07 -13.43
N ARG A 265 -9.38 -2.27 -12.85
CA ARG A 265 -10.29 -2.77 -11.82
C ARG A 265 -9.56 -2.99 -10.50
N ILE A 266 -10.26 -2.71 -9.42
CA ILE A 266 -9.97 -3.32 -8.12
C ILE A 266 -10.91 -4.51 -7.94
N LEU A 267 -10.34 -5.69 -7.71
CA LEU A 267 -11.09 -6.92 -7.45
C LEU A 267 -11.23 -7.13 -5.96
N VAL A 268 -12.37 -7.67 -5.54
CA VAL A 268 -12.62 -8.15 -4.18
C VAL A 268 -13.14 -9.58 -4.27
N TRP A 269 -12.33 -10.52 -3.81
CA TRP A 269 -12.77 -11.90 -3.60
C TRP A 269 -13.42 -12.02 -2.23
N ASP A 270 -14.67 -12.48 -2.20
CA ASP A 270 -15.38 -12.96 -1.02
C ASP A 270 -15.22 -14.48 -0.93
N ALA A 271 -14.42 -14.93 0.04
CA ALA A 271 -14.06 -16.34 0.20
C ALA A 271 -15.18 -17.18 0.81
N GLU A 272 -16.10 -16.56 1.54
CA GLU A 272 -17.28 -17.25 2.10
C GLU A 272 -18.33 -17.52 1.01
N ALA A 273 -18.57 -16.53 0.14
CA ALA A 273 -19.50 -16.67 -0.98
C ALA A 273 -18.86 -17.33 -2.22
N ASP A 274 -17.53 -17.40 -2.27
CA ASP A 274 -16.71 -17.75 -3.43
C ASP A 274 -17.00 -16.89 -4.69
N LEU A 275 -17.25 -15.60 -4.46
CA LEU A 275 -17.59 -14.63 -5.50
C LEU A 275 -16.49 -13.58 -5.66
N ILE A 276 -16.31 -13.11 -6.89
CA ILE A 276 -15.44 -11.98 -7.20
C ILE A 276 -16.34 -10.82 -7.58
N ALA A 277 -16.27 -9.75 -6.80
CA ALA A 277 -16.83 -8.46 -7.15
C ALA A 277 -15.71 -7.54 -7.67
N TYR A 278 -16.05 -6.52 -8.45
CA TYR A 278 -15.08 -5.52 -8.87
C TYR A 278 -15.64 -4.12 -8.98
N PHE A 279 -14.74 -3.14 -8.92
CA PHE A 279 -15.02 -1.75 -9.32
C PHE A 279 -14.06 -1.35 -10.44
N SER A 280 -14.59 -0.83 -11.55
CA SER A 280 -13.80 -0.30 -12.66
C SER A 280 -13.55 1.20 -12.47
N PHE A 281 -12.28 1.59 -12.43
CA PHE A 281 -11.85 2.98 -12.44
C PHE A 281 -12.15 3.66 -13.78
N THR A 282 -12.18 2.91 -14.88
CA THR A 282 -12.53 3.47 -16.21
C THR A 282 -14.01 3.82 -16.28
N LEU A 283 -14.88 2.94 -15.80
CA LEU A 283 -16.33 3.11 -15.89
C LEU A 283 -16.90 3.88 -14.69
N GLY A 284 -16.19 3.91 -13.57
CA GLY A 284 -16.70 4.44 -12.30
C GLY A 284 -17.86 3.62 -11.73
N MET A 285 -17.91 2.33 -12.04
CA MET A 285 -19.02 1.42 -11.71
C MET A 285 -18.53 0.12 -11.08
N THR A 286 -19.37 -0.47 -10.22
CA THR A 286 -19.23 -1.87 -9.83
C THR A 286 -19.72 -2.80 -10.95
N ASP A 287 -19.35 -4.08 -10.87
CA ASP A 287 -19.90 -5.17 -11.68
C ASP A 287 -21.43 -5.22 -11.65
N GLN A 288 -22.04 -5.06 -10.47
CA GLN A 288 -23.50 -5.01 -10.33
C GLN A 288 -24.11 -3.80 -11.06
N GLN A 289 -23.55 -2.61 -10.88
CA GLN A 289 -24.03 -1.39 -11.54
C GLN A 289 -23.89 -1.48 -13.05
N GLN A 290 -22.80 -2.08 -13.52
CA GLN A 290 -22.58 -2.32 -14.93
C GLN A 290 -23.64 -3.27 -15.49
N TYR A 291 -23.92 -4.39 -14.81
CA TYR A 291 -24.96 -5.33 -15.21
C TYR A 291 -26.35 -4.67 -15.26
N GLU A 292 -26.70 -3.86 -14.26
CA GLU A 292 -27.95 -3.10 -14.22
C GLU A 292 -28.06 -2.12 -15.39
N ALA A 293 -27.00 -1.36 -15.68
CA ALA A 293 -26.96 -0.42 -16.80
C ALA A 293 -27.10 -1.12 -18.16
N GLU A 294 -26.45 -2.28 -18.33
CA GLU A 294 -26.55 -3.10 -19.54
C GLU A 294 -27.95 -3.70 -19.71
N ALA A 295 -28.58 -4.16 -18.63
CA ALA A 295 -29.95 -4.67 -18.63
C ALA A 295 -30.97 -3.58 -18.97
N GLU A 296 -30.81 -2.38 -18.41
CA GLU A 296 -31.64 -1.21 -18.77
C GLU A 296 -31.49 -0.86 -20.25
N LEU A 297 -30.25 -0.81 -20.77
CA LEU A 297 -29.99 -0.56 -22.19
C LEU A 297 -30.64 -1.62 -23.09
N ALA A 298 -30.55 -2.90 -22.73
CA ALA A 298 -31.17 -3.99 -23.46
C ALA A 298 -32.71 -3.88 -23.45
N SER A 299 -33.31 -3.47 -22.33
CA SER A 299 -34.76 -3.26 -22.21
C SER A 299 -35.25 -1.99 -22.94
N SER A 300 -34.37 -1.00 -23.14
CA SER A 300 -34.70 0.29 -23.75
C SER A 300 -34.73 0.30 -25.28
N GLN A 301 -34.42 -0.82 -25.96
CA GLN A 301 -34.43 -0.93 -27.42
C GLN A 301 -35.79 -0.65 -28.11
N GLY A 302 -36.84 -0.27 -27.37
CA GLY A 302 -38.10 0.25 -27.88
C GLY A 302 -38.30 1.78 -27.79
N ARG A 303 -37.39 2.56 -27.20
CA ARG A 303 -37.54 4.03 -27.08
C ARG A 303 -36.21 4.77 -27.28
N PRO A 304 -36.13 5.77 -28.17
CA PRO A 304 -34.91 6.54 -28.35
C PRO A 304 -34.72 7.49 -27.16
N VAL A 305 -33.60 7.35 -26.44
CA VAL A 305 -33.20 8.32 -25.41
C VAL A 305 -31.92 9.02 -25.89
N THR A 306 -32.04 10.32 -26.15
CA THR A 306 -30.96 11.20 -26.61
C THR A 306 -29.92 11.43 -25.51
N ALA A 307 -28.65 11.53 -25.92
CA ALA A 307 -27.46 11.68 -25.07
C ALA A 307 -27.51 12.82 -24.03
N ALA A 308 -28.41 13.79 -24.17
CA ALA A 308 -28.60 14.88 -23.22
C ALA A 308 -29.09 14.40 -21.84
N ALA A 309 -29.89 13.32 -21.77
CA ALA A 309 -30.38 12.80 -20.49
C ALA A 309 -29.28 12.14 -19.62
N ARG A 310 -28.14 11.78 -20.22
CA ARG A 310 -27.03 11.12 -19.52
C ARG A 310 -26.18 12.07 -18.67
N PHE A 311 -26.21 13.38 -18.96
CA PHE A 311 -25.44 14.36 -18.19
C PHE A 311 -26.18 14.84 -16.94
N ASP A 312 -27.51 14.95 -16.97
CA ASP A 312 -28.30 15.48 -15.85
C ASP A 312 -28.47 14.49 -14.69
N LEU A 313 -28.50 13.17 -14.95
CA LEU A 313 -28.66 12.17 -13.90
C LEU A 313 -27.41 12.01 -13.02
N ALA A 314 -26.21 12.15 -13.61
CA ALA A 314 -24.93 12.03 -12.90
C ALA A 314 -24.65 13.23 -11.97
N LEU A 315 -25.19 14.41 -12.29
CA LEU A 315 -25.06 15.61 -11.46
C LEU A 315 -26.03 15.62 -10.27
N SER A 316 -27.20 14.98 -10.41
CA SER A 316 -28.23 14.95 -9.36
C SER A 316 -27.92 14.00 -8.20
N THR A 317 -27.12 12.95 -8.40
CA THR A 317 -26.75 11.99 -7.34
C THR A 317 -25.55 12.43 -6.50
N CYS A 318 -24.79 13.42 -6.97
CA CYS A 318 -23.58 13.90 -6.28
C CYS A 318 -23.83 14.97 -5.19
N THR A 319 -25.09 15.41 -5.00
CA THR A 319 -25.39 16.57 -4.13
C THR A 319 -25.82 16.26 -2.69
N GLN A 320 -25.63 15.04 -2.18
CA GLN A 320 -26.00 14.71 -0.78
C GLN A 320 -24.90 14.01 0.02
N LEU A 321 -23.77 14.67 0.27
CA LEU A 321 -22.95 14.42 1.47
C LEU A 321 -22.38 15.75 1.98
N HIS A 322 -23.10 16.37 2.93
CA HIS A 322 -22.63 17.54 3.67
C HIS A 322 -21.79 17.07 4.88
N LEU A 323 -20.48 17.29 4.84
CA LEU A 323 -19.63 17.28 6.03
C LEU A 323 -18.89 18.62 6.13
N GLY A 324 -19.22 19.37 7.19
CA GLY A 324 -18.67 20.70 7.46
C GLY A 324 -17.17 20.70 7.80
N PRO A 325 -16.52 21.87 7.77
CA PRO A 325 -15.05 21.96 7.84
C PRO A 325 -14.54 21.77 9.27
N LYS A 326 -13.65 20.79 9.48
CA LYS A 326 -12.81 20.69 10.69
C LYS A 326 -11.39 21.20 10.41
N ARG A 327 -10.78 21.83 11.42
CA ARG A 327 -9.49 22.52 11.34
C ARG A 327 -8.33 21.57 11.01
N VAL A 328 -7.33 22.10 10.30
CA VAL A 328 -6.14 21.41 9.77
C VAL A 328 -5.25 20.78 10.86
N SER A 329 -5.39 21.18 12.12
CA SER A 329 -4.60 20.67 13.25
C SER A 329 -4.98 19.27 13.75
N GLU A 330 -5.95 18.57 13.13
CA GLU A 330 -6.44 17.25 13.57
C GLU A 330 -6.20 16.10 12.58
N TRP A 331 -5.49 16.32 11.47
CA TRP A 331 -5.31 15.29 10.43
C TRP A 331 -4.04 14.45 10.66
N ASN A 332 -4.20 13.38 11.42
CA ASN A 332 -3.24 12.27 11.43
C ASN A 332 -3.32 11.53 10.08
N PHE A 333 -2.14 11.30 9.49
CA PHE A 333 -1.86 10.57 8.24
C PHE A 333 -2.97 9.59 7.79
N LEU A 334 -3.73 9.99 6.77
CA LEU A 334 -4.59 9.11 5.99
C LEU A 334 -3.80 8.60 4.78
N GLN A 335 -3.29 7.37 4.88
CA GLN A 335 -2.88 6.54 3.74
C GLN A 335 -3.72 5.27 3.81
N MET A 336 -4.56 4.99 2.79
CA MET A 336 -5.27 3.73 2.52
C MET A 336 -5.97 3.00 3.69
N ASN A 337 -6.18 3.65 4.84
CA ASN A 337 -6.83 3.08 6.03
C ASN A 337 -8.33 3.41 6.11
N ASP A 338 -8.90 4.14 5.14
CA ASP A 338 -10.36 4.37 5.10
C ASP A 338 -11.16 3.12 4.69
N PHE A 339 -10.49 2.01 4.37
CA PHE A 339 -11.12 0.69 4.30
C PHE A 339 -11.38 0.04 5.68
N GLU A 340 -10.94 0.66 6.80
CA GLU A 340 -11.08 0.09 8.15
C GLU A 340 -12.31 0.57 8.93
N LYS A 341 -13.18 1.43 8.36
CA LYS A 341 -14.32 1.97 9.13
C LYS A 341 -15.72 1.67 8.64
N ASP A 342 -15.92 1.23 7.41
CA ASP A 342 -17.23 0.77 6.95
C ASP A 342 -17.02 -0.42 6.00
N LEU A 343 -16.87 -1.63 6.57
CA LEU A 343 -17.20 -2.96 6.01
C LEU A 343 -16.81 -4.10 6.96
#